data_AF-A0A2M7KCF5-F1
#
_entry.id   AF-A0A2M7KCF5-F1
#
_cell.length_a   1.000
_cell.length_b   1.000
_cell.length_c   1.000
_cell.angle_alpha   90.00
_cell.angle_beta   90.00
_cell.angle_gamma   90.00
#
_symmetry.space_group_name_H-M   'P 1'
#
loop_
_entity.id
_entity.type
_entity.pdbx_description
1 polymer ?
#
loop_
_entity_poly.entity_id
_entity_poly.type
_entity_poly.pdbx_seq_one_letter_code
_entity_poly.pdbx_strand_id
1 'polypeptide(L)'
;MINNDLSYFFEPKSVALIGASVKELSIGNVIIKNLLHYGYTGPIYPINPKVDNIRGLKAYPSILDVPGEVDLVNIVIPPALVPEEVENCGKKGVKAIIINTAGFKEMGENGKKLEDDFMARAKKYGIRIIGPNCQGTINSDPKFKTYCNFTFTFPEDGFISIVAQSGGVGAVIMQAFYDWGIGIRMYTSNGNASDVSIPEIIRYYGNDEKTRAIVLYVESLTNPKEFMEIASKVTSKKPILAMTAGRTDKGAEASRSHIGGLAGSISMEVVFKKVGILSFNNLEDLCNAAVAFAYQPIPKGNKVGVITNTGGPAVIAIDELSSNGLEIPQLSQSAKDILKTTMLEQASINNPLDVVATACASHFKSAFEVMLNEKNIDSIYVNFVTPPFVDCESVAREFAEASKKNLKPIVCNYMTDKKKWYETSNILKKGFIPCFDFAETA
;
A
#
# COMPACT_ATOMS: atom_id res chain seq x y z
N MET A 1 -31.74 5.72 -1.63
CA MET A 1 -30.55 6.41 -1.06
C MET A 1 -29.33 5.66 -1.58
N ILE A 2 -28.33 6.37 -2.12
CA ILE A 2 -27.09 5.76 -2.62
C ILE A 2 -26.32 5.22 -1.41
N ASN A 3 -25.90 3.97 -1.45
CA ASN A 3 -25.08 3.37 -0.41
C ASN A 3 -23.64 3.91 -0.54
N ASN A 4 -23.15 4.60 0.48
CA ASN A 4 -21.78 5.14 0.50
C ASN A 4 -20.80 4.21 1.23
N ASP A 5 -21.25 3.03 1.63
CA ASP A 5 -20.40 2.05 2.28
C ASP A 5 -19.58 1.29 1.23
N LEU A 6 -18.26 1.49 1.26
CA LEU A 6 -17.32 0.75 0.42
C LEU A 6 -16.91 -0.60 1.01
N SER A 7 -17.41 -0.96 2.21
CA SER A 7 -17.10 -2.26 2.85
C SER A 7 -17.43 -3.44 1.94
N TYR A 8 -18.48 -3.36 1.13
CA TYR A 8 -18.87 -4.40 0.17
C TYR A 8 -17.76 -4.74 -0.85
N PHE A 9 -16.81 -3.84 -1.12
CA PHE A 9 -15.68 -4.11 -2.02
C PHE A 9 -14.48 -4.79 -1.35
N PHE A 10 -14.35 -4.70 -0.03
CA PHE A 10 -13.17 -5.16 0.71
C PHE A 10 -13.49 -6.26 1.73
N GLU A 11 -14.72 -6.28 2.22
CA GLU A 11 -15.24 -7.15 3.28
C GLU A 11 -16.54 -7.88 2.86
N PRO A 12 -16.70 -8.32 1.59
CA PRO A 12 -17.94 -8.97 1.16
C PRO A 12 -18.15 -10.30 1.90
N LYS A 13 -19.40 -10.58 2.28
CA LYS A 13 -19.78 -11.89 2.85
C LYS A 13 -19.96 -12.95 1.77
N SER A 14 -20.19 -12.55 0.53
CA SER A 14 -20.31 -13.44 -0.63
C SER A 14 -19.89 -12.73 -1.92
N VAL A 15 -19.29 -13.46 -2.84
CA VAL A 15 -18.85 -12.93 -4.14
C VAL A 15 -19.46 -13.74 -5.27
N ALA A 16 -19.98 -13.07 -6.31
CA ALA A 16 -20.31 -13.72 -7.57
C ALA A 16 -19.40 -13.24 -8.70
N LEU A 17 -19.21 -14.08 -9.71
CA LEU A 17 -18.41 -13.76 -10.88
C LEU A 17 -19.21 -14.01 -12.15
N ILE A 18 -19.63 -12.92 -12.80
CA ILE A 18 -20.24 -12.94 -14.13
C ILE A 18 -19.14 -12.95 -15.19
N GLY A 19 -19.17 -13.96 -16.06
CA GLY A 19 -18.06 -14.25 -16.97
C GLY A 19 -17.08 -15.28 -16.39
N ALA A 20 -17.50 -16.04 -15.38
CA ALA A 20 -16.78 -17.22 -14.94
C ALA A 20 -16.61 -18.22 -16.10
N SER A 21 -15.51 -18.97 -16.13
CA SER A 21 -15.20 -19.84 -17.26
C SER A 21 -14.34 -21.03 -16.82
N VAL A 22 -14.44 -22.15 -17.54
CA VAL A 22 -13.55 -23.32 -17.36
C VAL A 22 -12.21 -23.16 -18.08
N LYS A 23 -12.08 -22.17 -18.97
CA LYS A 23 -10.82 -21.89 -19.67
C LYS A 23 -9.80 -21.34 -18.68
N GLU A 24 -8.72 -22.09 -18.45
CA GLU A 24 -7.71 -21.78 -17.43
C GLU A 24 -7.11 -20.37 -17.58
N LEU A 25 -6.89 -19.92 -18.82
CA LEU A 25 -6.28 -18.61 -19.12
C LEU A 25 -7.29 -17.46 -19.26
N SER A 26 -8.54 -17.65 -18.84
CA SER A 26 -9.54 -16.57 -18.84
C SER A 26 -9.50 -15.78 -17.54
N ILE A 27 -9.64 -14.44 -17.62
CA ILE A 27 -9.63 -13.56 -16.44
C ILE A 27 -10.65 -14.02 -15.38
N GLY A 28 -11.87 -14.39 -15.79
CA GLY A 28 -12.87 -14.87 -14.85
C GLY A 28 -12.42 -16.15 -14.10
N ASN A 29 -11.80 -17.09 -14.81
CA ASN A 29 -11.26 -18.29 -14.18
C ASN A 29 -10.12 -17.95 -13.18
N VAL A 30 -9.27 -16.98 -13.52
CA VAL A 30 -8.18 -16.49 -12.67
C VAL A 30 -8.72 -15.83 -11.40
N ILE A 31 -9.77 -15.00 -11.47
CA ILE A 31 -10.35 -14.37 -10.26
C ILE A 31 -10.88 -15.44 -9.28
N ILE A 32 -11.62 -16.45 -9.76
CA ILE A 32 -12.07 -17.55 -8.90
C ILE A 32 -10.87 -18.30 -8.31
N LYS A 33 -9.86 -18.61 -9.13
CA LYS A 33 -8.63 -19.26 -8.67
C LYS A 33 -7.99 -18.48 -7.53
N ASN A 34 -7.88 -17.16 -7.70
CA ASN A 34 -7.22 -16.29 -6.74
C ASN A 34 -8.01 -16.18 -5.44
N LEU A 35 -9.34 -16.04 -5.49
CA LEU A 35 -10.19 -16.08 -4.30
C LEU A 35 -10.01 -17.36 -3.49
N LEU A 36 -10.03 -18.52 -4.17
CA LEU A 36 -9.83 -19.82 -3.55
C LEU A 36 -8.41 -19.96 -2.97
N HIS A 37 -7.39 -19.57 -3.75
CA HIS A 37 -5.99 -19.67 -3.36
C HIS A 37 -5.65 -18.77 -2.16
N TYR A 38 -6.18 -17.55 -2.16
CA TYR A 38 -5.91 -16.57 -1.10
C TYR A 38 -6.65 -16.91 0.21
N GLY A 39 -7.65 -17.81 0.15
CA GLY A 39 -8.33 -18.35 1.31
C GLY A 39 -9.60 -17.59 1.69
N TYR A 40 -10.30 -17.01 0.72
CA TYR A 40 -11.62 -16.42 0.95
C TYR A 40 -12.60 -17.47 1.51
N THR A 41 -13.29 -17.13 2.59
CA THR A 41 -14.14 -18.09 3.33
C THR A 41 -15.63 -17.92 3.06
N GLY A 42 -16.03 -16.82 2.42
CA GLY A 42 -17.42 -16.60 2.01
C GLY A 42 -17.82 -17.42 0.78
N PRO A 43 -19.12 -17.54 0.48
CA PRO A 43 -19.58 -18.20 -0.74
C PRO A 43 -19.06 -17.52 -2.01
N ILE A 44 -18.62 -18.34 -2.97
CA ILE A 44 -18.22 -17.90 -4.31
C ILE A 44 -19.22 -18.49 -5.31
N TYR A 45 -19.86 -17.63 -6.10
CA TYR A 45 -20.88 -17.99 -7.08
C TYR A 45 -20.41 -17.71 -8.53
N PRO A 46 -19.86 -18.70 -9.22
CA PRO A 46 -19.57 -18.60 -10.65
C PRO A 46 -20.87 -18.47 -11.46
N ILE A 47 -20.96 -17.47 -12.35
CA ILE A 47 -22.09 -17.29 -13.26
C ILE A 47 -21.63 -17.60 -14.68
N ASN A 48 -22.18 -18.66 -15.26
CA ASN A 48 -21.95 -19.11 -16.62
C ASN A 48 -23.15 -19.93 -17.14
N PRO A 49 -23.77 -19.55 -18.28
CA PRO A 49 -24.96 -20.22 -18.81
C PRO A 49 -24.72 -21.59 -19.45
N LYS A 50 -23.47 -22.04 -19.60
CA LYS A 50 -23.11 -23.24 -20.38
C LYS A 50 -22.51 -24.37 -19.54
N VAL A 51 -22.15 -24.11 -18.29
CA VAL A 51 -21.47 -25.10 -17.43
C VAL A 51 -22.06 -25.05 -16.04
N ASP A 52 -22.15 -26.21 -15.40
CA ASP A 52 -22.72 -26.36 -14.05
C ASP A 52 -21.65 -26.38 -12.95
N ASN A 53 -20.37 -26.46 -13.31
CA ASN A 53 -19.25 -26.49 -12.36
C ASN A 53 -18.03 -25.73 -12.87
N ILE A 54 -17.42 -24.92 -12.01
CA ILE A 54 -16.15 -24.24 -12.26
C ILE A 54 -15.29 -24.35 -10.99
N ARG A 55 -14.12 -24.98 -11.10
CA ARG A 55 -13.18 -25.19 -9.99
C ARG A 55 -13.83 -25.84 -8.75
N GLY A 56 -14.73 -26.81 -8.96
CA GLY A 56 -15.42 -27.51 -7.87
C GLY A 56 -16.60 -26.74 -7.29
N LEU A 57 -16.83 -25.49 -7.70
CA LEU A 57 -17.96 -24.67 -7.29
C LEU A 57 -19.12 -24.87 -8.26
N LYS A 58 -20.36 -24.93 -7.73
CA LYS A 58 -21.57 -24.93 -8.55
C LYS A 58 -21.68 -23.61 -9.30
N ALA A 59 -21.77 -23.69 -10.62
CA ALA A 59 -22.03 -22.53 -11.48
C ALA A 59 -23.53 -22.36 -11.71
N TYR A 60 -23.95 -21.11 -11.93
CA TYR A 60 -25.33 -20.72 -12.16
C TYR A 60 -25.49 -20.07 -13.53
N PRO A 61 -26.60 -20.28 -14.25
CA PRO A 61 -26.80 -19.66 -15.56
C PRO A 61 -26.92 -18.15 -15.51
N SER A 62 -27.59 -17.63 -14.47
CA SER A 62 -27.76 -16.21 -14.20
C SER A 62 -27.48 -15.89 -12.73
N ILE A 63 -27.12 -14.63 -12.46
CA ILE A 63 -27.03 -14.08 -11.10
C ILE A 63 -28.38 -14.16 -10.35
N LEU A 64 -29.49 -14.20 -11.08
CA LEU A 64 -30.83 -14.35 -10.53
C LEU A 64 -31.08 -15.77 -9.98
N ASP A 65 -30.37 -16.77 -10.47
CA ASP A 65 -30.52 -18.18 -10.05
C ASP A 65 -29.71 -18.51 -8.79
N VAL A 66 -28.83 -17.62 -8.36
CA VAL A 66 -28.00 -17.81 -7.16
C VAL A 66 -28.91 -17.87 -5.92
N PRO A 67 -28.78 -18.88 -5.04
CA PRO A 67 -29.52 -18.90 -3.79
C PRO A 67 -28.93 -17.87 -2.80
N GLY A 68 -29.80 -17.17 -2.08
CA GLY A 68 -29.37 -16.22 -1.04
C GLY A 68 -28.92 -14.86 -1.58
N GLU A 69 -28.20 -14.12 -0.73
CA GLU A 69 -27.73 -12.75 -1.01
C GLU A 69 -26.36 -12.76 -1.70
N VAL A 70 -26.09 -11.72 -2.49
CA VAL A 70 -24.82 -11.49 -3.16
C VAL A 70 -24.36 -10.05 -2.89
N ASP A 71 -23.33 -9.90 -2.07
CA ASP A 71 -22.75 -8.60 -1.70
C ASP A 71 -21.99 -7.93 -2.85
N LEU A 72 -21.09 -8.68 -3.49
CA LEU A 72 -20.15 -8.19 -4.49
C LEU A 72 -20.19 -9.04 -5.76
N VAL A 73 -20.15 -8.37 -6.92
CA VAL A 73 -20.07 -9.04 -8.23
C VAL A 73 -18.87 -8.54 -9.03
N ASN A 74 -18.00 -9.44 -9.48
CA ASN A 74 -17.05 -9.16 -10.55
C ASN A 74 -17.70 -9.43 -11.92
N ILE A 75 -17.52 -8.52 -12.88
CA ILE A 75 -18.02 -8.68 -14.26
C ILE A 75 -16.85 -8.73 -15.25
N VAL A 76 -16.75 -9.83 -15.98
CA VAL A 76 -15.71 -10.15 -16.96
C VAL A 76 -16.34 -10.73 -18.24
N ILE A 77 -17.19 -9.95 -18.90
CA ILE A 77 -17.91 -10.33 -20.13
C ILE A 77 -17.74 -9.25 -21.20
N PRO A 78 -18.02 -9.52 -22.48
CA PRO A 78 -17.98 -8.50 -23.53
C PRO A 78 -18.76 -7.22 -23.16
N PRO A 79 -18.22 -6.03 -23.45
CA PRO A 79 -18.75 -4.76 -22.94
C PRO A 79 -20.22 -4.51 -23.31
N ALA A 80 -20.65 -5.00 -24.48
CA ALA A 80 -22.04 -4.87 -24.93
C ALA A 80 -23.07 -5.59 -24.03
N LEU A 81 -22.65 -6.58 -23.24
CA LEU A 81 -23.53 -7.34 -22.34
C LEU A 81 -23.55 -6.77 -20.91
N VAL A 82 -22.60 -5.89 -20.57
CA VAL A 82 -22.44 -5.37 -19.20
C VAL A 82 -23.67 -4.60 -18.70
N PRO A 83 -24.33 -3.72 -19.49
CA PRO A 83 -25.53 -3.02 -19.01
C PRO A 83 -26.67 -3.97 -18.59
N GLU A 84 -26.89 -5.06 -19.33
CA GLU A 84 -27.91 -6.04 -18.99
C GLU A 84 -27.58 -6.79 -17.69
N GLU A 85 -26.32 -7.19 -17.51
CA GLU A 85 -25.90 -7.86 -16.28
C GLU A 85 -25.92 -6.93 -15.06
N VAL A 86 -25.67 -5.63 -15.23
CA VAL A 86 -25.87 -4.64 -14.16
C VAL A 86 -27.35 -4.53 -13.76
N GLU A 87 -28.28 -4.58 -14.73
CA GLU A 87 -29.73 -4.63 -14.44
C GLU A 87 -30.09 -5.90 -13.66
N ASN A 88 -29.53 -7.05 -14.04
CA ASN A 88 -29.80 -8.32 -13.36
C ASN A 88 -29.23 -8.35 -11.94
N CYS A 89 -28.02 -7.80 -11.73
CA CYS A 89 -27.47 -7.56 -10.39
C CYS A 89 -28.40 -6.66 -9.55
N GLY A 90 -28.96 -5.62 -10.16
CA GLY A 90 -29.95 -4.74 -9.53
C GLY A 90 -31.20 -5.47 -9.06
N LYS A 91 -31.79 -6.30 -9.93
CA LYS A 91 -32.93 -7.17 -9.59
C LYS A 91 -32.59 -8.19 -8.50
N LYS A 92 -31.35 -8.68 -8.45
CA LYS A 92 -30.85 -9.58 -7.40
C LYS A 92 -30.64 -8.88 -6.05
N GLY A 93 -30.54 -7.55 -6.05
CA GLY A 93 -30.31 -6.73 -4.85
C GLY A 93 -28.85 -6.53 -4.48
N VAL A 94 -27.93 -6.80 -5.41
CA VAL A 94 -26.47 -6.61 -5.26
C VAL A 94 -26.16 -5.16 -4.85
N LYS A 95 -25.15 -4.96 -4.02
CA LYS A 95 -24.75 -3.62 -3.52
C LYS A 95 -23.55 -3.06 -4.27
N ALA A 96 -22.60 -3.90 -4.64
CA ALA A 96 -21.33 -3.51 -5.22
C ALA A 96 -20.97 -4.34 -6.46
N ILE A 97 -20.42 -3.69 -7.48
CA ILE A 97 -19.94 -4.34 -8.70
C ILE A 97 -18.53 -3.86 -9.03
N ILE A 98 -17.62 -4.80 -9.31
CA ILE A 98 -16.32 -4.52 -9.93
C ILE A 98 -16.44 -4.89 -11.41
N ILE A 99 -16.36 -3.90 -12.29
CA ILE A 99 -16.36 -4.14 -13.75
C ILE A 99 -14.91 -4.21 -14.20
N ASN A 100 -14.42 -5.43 -14.42
CA ASN A 100 -13.06 -5.64 -14.90
C ASN A 100 -12.95 -5.40 -16.41
N THR A 101 -14.05 -5.62 -17.16
CA THR A 101 -14.06 -5.47 -18.61
C THR A 101 -13.67 -4.05 -19.06
N ALA A 102 -12.82 -3.96 -20.09
CA ALA A 102 -12.56 -2.76 -20.87
C ALA A 102 -13.54 -2.61 -22.06
N GLY A 103 -13.33 -1.64 -22.94
CA GLY A 103 -14.19 -1.33 -24.08
C GLY A 103 -15.22 -0.22 -23.85
N PHE A 104 -14.97 0.67 -22.88
CA PHE A 104 -15.91 1.73 -22.48
C PHE A 104 -15.40 3.12 -22.88
N LYS A 105 -15.51 4.16 -22.04
CA LYS A 105 -15.20 5.54 -22.46
C LYS A 105 -13.78 5.72 -23.00
N GLU A 106 -12.83 4.88 -22.59
CA GLU A 106 -11.45 4.85 -23.09
C GLU A 106 -11.36 4.50 -24.58
N MET A 107 -12.41 3.91 -25.15
CA MET A 107 -12.52 3.59 -26.58
C MET A 107 -13.34 4.63 -27.38
N GLY A 108 -13.70 5.77 -26.78
CA GLY A 108 -14.45 6.85 -27.42
C GLY A 108 -15.97 6.80 -27.24
N GLU A 109 -16.71 7.49 -28.10
CA GLU A 109 -18.14 7.78 -27.89
C GLU A 109 -19.04 6.55 -27.76
N ASN A 110 -18.80 5.49 -28.54
CA ASN A 110 -19.61 4.28 -28.47
C ASN A 110 -19.42 3.54 -27.15
N GLY A 111 -18.18 3.45 -26.67
CA GLY A 111 -17.90 2.87 -25.36
C GLY A 111 -18.42 3.75 -24.22
N LYS A 112 -18.39 5.08 -24.39
CA LYS A 112 -19.03 6.01 -23.45
C LYS A 112 -20.55 5.80 -23.34
N LYS A 113 -21.26 5.52 -24.45
CA LYS A 113 -22.70 5.20 -24.41
C LYS A 113 -23.00 3.94 -23.60
N LEU A 114 -22.17 2.90 -23.72
CA LEU A 114 -22.29 1.69 -22.91
C LEU A 114 -22.01 1.99 -21.43
N GLU A 115 -21.04 2.84 -21.14
CA GLU A 115 -20.71 3.31 -19.79
C GLU A 115 -21.88 4.05 -19.14
N ASP A 116 -22.44 5.02 -19.86
CA ASP A 116 -23.57 5.82 -19.40
C ASP A 116 -24.83 4.94 -19.18
N ASP A 117 -25.07 3.91 -20.00
CA ASP A 117 -26.19 2.96 -19.84
C ASP A 117 -26.05 2.13 -18.55
N PHE A 118 -24.93 1.44 -18.34
CA PHE A 118 -24.79 0.63 -17.13
C PHE A 118 -24.78 1.51 -15.87
N MET A 119 -24.25 2.74 -15.94
CA MET A 119 -24.29 3.69 -14.83
C MET A 119 -25.71 4.13 -14.48
N ALA A 120 -26.57 4.37 -15.49
CA ALA A 120 -27.97 4.69 -15.27
C ALA A 120 -28.73 3.52 -14.59
N ARG A 121 -28.44 2.28 -15.00
CA ARG A 121 -29.01 1.07 -14.39
C ARG A 121 -28.50 0.86 -12.96
N ALA A 122 -27.20 1.03 -12.71
CA ALA A 122 -26.64 0.94 -11.36
C ALA A 122 -27.31 1.95 -10.42
N LYS A 123 -27.47 3.20 -10.86
CA LYS A 123 -28.14 4.26 -10.11
C LYS A 123 -29.58 3.94 -9.75
N LYS A 124 -30.34 3.32 -10.67
CA LYS A 124 -31.74 2.87 -10.44
C LYS A 124 -31.85 1.95 -9.23
N TYR A 125 -30.86 1.09 -9.00
CA TYR A 125 -30.85 0.12 -7.89
C TYR A 125 -29.98 0.53 -6.69
N GLY A 126 -29.30 1.68 -6.78
CA GLY A 126 -28.37 2.12 -5.73
C GLY A 126 -27.10 1.27 -5.64
N ILE A 127 -26.70 0.61 -6.73
CA ILE A 127 -25.46 -0.15 -6.85
C ILE A 127 -24.29 0.82 -6.96
N ARG A 128 -23.18 0.49 -6.29
CA ARG A 128 -21.88 1.17 -6.47
C ARG A 128 -20.96 0.38 -7.39
N ILE A 129 -20.13 1.08 -8.16
CA ILE A 129 -19.23 0.47 -9.15
C ILE A 129 -17.77 0.91 -8.96
N ILE A 130 -16.85 -0.07 -8.93
CA ILE A 130 -15.42 0.13 -9.18
C ILE A 130 -15.12 -0.25 -10.65
N GLY A 131 -14.38 0.62 -11.33
CA GLY A 131 -14.07 0.49 -12.76
C GLY A 131 -14.94 1.40 -13.64
N PRO A 132 -15.24 1.00 -14.89
CA PRO A 132 -14.82 -0.24 -15.55
C PRO A 132 -13.32 -0.22 -15.89
N ASN A 133 -12.84 -1.19 -16.66
CA ASN A 133 -11.44 -1.30 -17.09
C ASN A 133 -10.47 -1.24 -15.90
N CYS A 134 -10.66 -2.15 -14.94
CA CYS A 134 -9.89 -2.16 -13.70
C CYS A 134 -9.44 -3.57 -13.31
N GLN A 135 -8.42 -3.66 -12.47
CA GLN A 135 -8.01 -4.96 -11.92
C GLN A 135 -8.92 -5.45 -10.79
N GLY A 136 -9.58 -4.55 -10.06
CA GLY A 136 -10.43 -4.86 -8.92
C GLY A 136 -9.77 -4.55 -7.58
N THR A 137 -10.18 -5.28 -6.54
CA THR A 137 -9.80 -5.01 -5.14
C THR A 137 -9.17 -6.20 -4.45
N ILE A 138 -8.34 -5.92 -3.44
CA ILE A 138 -7.77 -6.92 -2.52
C ILE A 138 -7.87 -6.38 -1.08
N ASN A 139 -8.19 -7.27 -0.14
CA ASN A 139 -8.08 -7.05 1.30
C ASN A 139 -7.34 -8.23 1.93
N SER A 140 -6.15 -7.97 2.46
CA SER A 140 -5.25 -8.98 3.02
C SER A 140 -5.57 -9.35 4.46
N ASP A 141 -6.57 -8.70 5.09
CA ASP A 141 -6.97 -9.04 6.46
C ASP A 141 -7.18 -10.55 6.58
N PRO A 142 -6.57 -11.22 7.57
CA PRO A 142 -6.79 -12.63 7.80
C PRO A 142 -8.26 -13.01 8.00
N LYS A 143 -9.10 -12.05 8.43
CA LYS A 143 -10.54 -12.21 8.57
C LYS A 143 -11.27 -12.28 7.23
N PHE A 144 -10.84 -11.51 6.24
CA PHE A 144 -11.57 -11.31 4.98
C PHE A 144 -10.93 -12.05 3.81
N LYS A 145 -9.62 -11.91 3.62
CA LYS A 145 -8.85 -12.53 2.53
C LYS A 145 -9.54 -12.40 1.18
N THR A 146 -10.02 -11.20 0.88
CA THR A 146 -10.76 -10.89 -0.34
C THR A 146 -9.77 -10.62 -1.46
N TYR A 147 -9.79 -11.43 -2.53
CA TYR A 147 -8.94 -11.23 -3.72
C TYR A 147 -9.81 -11.16 -4.99
N CYS A 148 -10.57 -10.09 -5.12
CA CYS A 148 -11.47 -9.85 -6.27
C CYS A 148 -10.71 -9.22 -7.44
N ASN A 149 -9.58 -9.82 -7.80
CA ASN A 149 -8.58 -9.30 -8.72
C ASN A 149 -7.92 -10.45 -9.52
N PHE A 150 -7.42 -10.17 -10.73
CA PHE A 150 -6.79 -11.14 -11.63
C PHE A 150 -5.26 -11.03 -11.74
N THR A 151 -4.62 -10.29 -10.83
CA THR A 151 -3.16 -10.20 -10.75
C THR A 151 -2.54 -11.45 -10.09
N PHE A 152 -1.22 -11.47 -10.01
CA PHE A 152 -0.41 -12.64 -9.68
C PHE A 152 0.34 -12.52 -8.34
N THR A 153 0.23 -11.39 -7.65
CA THR A 153 0.91 -11.13 -6.38
C THR A 153 -0.06 -11.37 -5.24
N PHE A 154 0.29 -12.22 -4.28
CA PHE A 154 -0.54 -12.54 -3.12
C PHE A 154 0.08 -11.90 -1.87
N PRO A 155 -0.30 -10.66 -1.52
CA PRO A 155 0.35 -9.96 -0.43
C PRO A 155 -0.04 -10.57 0.92
N GLU A 156 0.89 -10.56 1.87
CA GLU A 156 0.60 -10.85 3.28
C GLU A 156 -0.12 -9.66 3.94
N ASP A 157 -0.67 -9.88 5.14
CA ASP A 157 -1.27 -8.82 5.95
C ASP A 157 -0.23 -7.74 6.32
N GLY A 158 -0.66 -6.49 6.34
CA GLY A 158 0.19 -5.33 6.52
C GLY A 158 -0.60 -4.04 6.68
N PHE A 159 0.08 -2.91 6.55
CA PHE A 159 -0.47 -1.59 6.93
C PHE A 159 -0.54 -0.57 5.79
N ILE A 160 -0.06 -0.93 4.59
CA ILE A 160 -0.02 -0.04 3.42
C ILE A 160 -1.27 -0.28 2.57
N SER A 161 -2.09 0.75 2.35
CA SER A 161 -3.20 0.66 1.41
C SER A 161 -2.86 1.34 0.08
N ILE A 162 -3.16 0.68 -1.03
CA ILE A 162 -2.82 1.14 -2.37
C ILE A 162 -4.10 1.50 -3.12
N VAL A 163 -4.09 2.66 -3.77
CA VAL A 163 -5.07 3.02 -4.80
C VAL A 163 -4.34 3.49 -6.05
N ALA A 164 -4.62 2.83 -7.18
CA ALA A 164 -3.98 3.11 -8.44
C ALA A 164 -5.00 3.22 -9.57
N GLN A 165 -4.99 4.34 -10.29
CA GLN A 165 -5.81 4.49 -11.48
C GLN A 165 -5.37 3.51 -12.57
N SER A 166 -4.06 3.40 -12.81
CA SER A 166 -3.46 2.37 -13.66
C SER A 166 -3.30 1.05 -12.92
N GLY A 167 -3.97 0.01 -13.40
CA GLY A 167 -3.81 -1.35 -12.88
C GLY A 167 -2.37 -1.88 -13.03
N GLY A 168 -1.72 -1.60 -14.18
CA GLY A 168 -0.35 -2.02 -14.43
C GLY A 168 0.63 -1.46 -13.39
N VAL A 169 0.55 -0.16 -13.11
CA VAL A 169 1.39 0.47 -12.09
C VAL A 169 1.05 -0.03 -10.68
N GLY A 170 -0.23 -0.20 -10.38
CA GLY A 170 -0.65 -0.80 -9.11
C GLY A 170 -0.07 -2.20 -8.89
N ALA A 171 -0.03 -3.03 -9.92
CA ALA A 171 0.57 -4.38 -9.86
C ALA A 171 2.09 -4.31 -9.62
N VAL A 172 2.81 -3.36 -10.25
CA VAL A 172 4.25 -3.16 -10.02
C VAL A 172 4.53 -2.76 -8.57
N ILE A 173 3.76 -1.82 -8.02
CA ILE A 173 3.90 -1.39 -6.62
C ILE A 173 3.65 -2.56 -5.66
N MET A 174 2.58 -3.32 -5.89
CA MET A 174 2.26 -4.50 -5.08
C MET A 174 3.35 -5.58 -5.17
N GLN A 175 3.90 -5.82 -6.35
CA GLN A 175 4.99 -6.77 -6.56
C GLN A 175 6.28 -6.34 -5.83
N ALA A 176 6.62 -5.04 -5.88
CA ALA A 176 7.78 -4.51 -5.15
C ALA A 176 7.68 -4.79 -3.65
N PHE A 177 6.53 -4.49 -3.03
CA PHE A 177 6.31 -4.82 -1.62
C PHE A 177 6.42 -6.33 -1.36
N TYR A 178 5.80 -7.16 -2.20
CA TYR A 178 5.87 -8.62 -2.05
C TYR A 178 7.31 -9.16 -2.11
N ASP A 179 8.12 -8.70 -3.07
CA ASP A 179 9.52 -9.12 -3.23
C ASP A 179 10.39 -8.70 -2.04
N TRP A 180 10.06 -7.56 -1.41
CA TRP A 180 10.67 -7.11 -0.16
C TRP A 180 10.08 -7.79 1.09
N GLY A 181 9.10 -8.67 0.90
CA GLY A 181 8.35 -9.34 1.96
C GLY A 181 7.43 -8.40 2.75
N ILE A 182 7.16 -7.19 2.27
CA ILE A 182 6.26 -6.24 2.93
C ILE A 182 4.81 -6.61 2.60
N GLY A 183 4.01 -6.83 3.63
CA GLY A 183 2.56 -7.01 3.50
C GLY A 183 1.85 -5.69 3.19
N ILE A 184 0.70 -5.76 2.54
CA ILE A 184 -0.18 -4.61 2.29
C ILE A 184 -1.45 -4.79 3.10
N ARG A 185 -2.25 -3.73 3.27
CA ARG A 185 -3.56 -3.74 3.92
C ARG A 185 -4.69 -3.96 2.92
N MET A 186 -4.79 -3.07 1.94
CA MET A 186 -5.81 -3.10 0.90
C MET A 186 -5.25 -2.61 -0.43
N TYR A 187 -5.84 -3.06 -1.53
CA TYR A 187 -5.51 -2.62 -2.87
C TYR A 187 -6.79 -2.32 -3.65
N THR A 188 -6.77 -1.24 -4.43
CA THR A 188 -7.81 -0.95 -5.42
C THR A 188 -7.19 -0.41 -6.70
N SER A 189 -7.52 -1.05 -7.82
CA SER A 189 -7.45 -0.41 -9.13
C SER A 189 -8.84 0.10 -9.48
N ASN A 190 -8.99 1.40 -9.71
CA ASN A 190 -10.31 1.99 -10.02
C ASN A 190 -10.51 2.34 -11.50
N GLY A 191 -9.49 2.16 -12.35
CA GLY A 191 -9.60 2.23 -13.81
C GLY A 191 -10.22 3.53 -14.31
N ASN A 192 -11.30 3.40 -15.08
CA ASN A 192 -12.06 4.53 -15.60
C ASN A 192 -12.68 5.41 -14.50
N ALA A 193 -12.83 4.91 -13.26
CA ALA A 193 -13.38 5.65 -12.12
C ALA A 193 -14.76 6.28 -12.40
N SER A 194 -15.69 5.50 -12.95
CA SER A 194 -16.98 6.02 -13.43
C SER A 194 -18.01 6.25 -12.32
N ASP A 195 -17.80 5.66 -11.15
CA ASP A 195 -18.60 5.87 -9.94
C ASP A 195 -17.72 6.08 -8.72
N VAL A 196 -17.19 5.00 -8.13
CA VAL A 196 -16.37 5.08 -6.92
C VAL A 196 -15.06 5.79 -7.24
N SER A 197 -14.90 6.96 -6.61
CA SER A 197 -13.83 7.89 -6.88
C SER A 197 -12.60 7.66 -5.98
N ILE A 198 -11.43 8.16 -6.40
CA ILE A 198 -10.21 8.14 -5.57
C ILE A 198 -10.45 8.81 -4.20
N PRO A 199 -11.11 9.99 -4.09
CA PRO A 199 -11.44 10.59 -2.79
C PRO A 199 -12.26 9.67 -1.89
N GLU A 200 -13.25 8.93 -2.41
CA GLU A 200 -14.02 7.98 -1.60
C GLU A 200 -13.15 6.82 -1.09
N ILE A 201 -12.26 6.29 -1.93
CA ILE A 201 -11.31 5.24 -1.55
C ILE A 201 -10.33 5.74 -0.49
N ILE A 202 -9.77 6.95 -0.66
CA ILE A 202 -8.89 7.60 0.32
C ILE A 202 -9.62 7.79 1.65
N ARG A 203 -10.89 8.19 1.63
CA ARG A 203 -11.70 8.32 2.85
C ARG A 203 -11.87 6.97 3.55
N TYR A 204 -12.18 5.92 2.80
CA TYR A 204 -12.36 4.57 3.35
C TYR A 204 -11.07 4.07 4.01
N TYR A 205 -9.93 4.13 3.32
CA TYR A 205 -8.61 3.80 3.87
C TYR A 205 -8.22 4.71 5.05
N GLY A 206 -8.56 6.00 4.97
CA GLY A 206 -8.34 6.97 6.04
C GLY A 206 -9.05 6.61 7.34
N ASN A 207 -10.19 5.92 7.26
CA ASN A 207 -10.98 5.48 8.41
C ASN A 207 -10.64 4.06 8.90
N ASP A 208 -9.93 3.23 8.11
CA ASP A 208 -9.51 1.89 8.53
C ASP A 208 -8.36 1.95 9.55
N GLU A 209 -8.55 1.45 10.77
CA GLU A 209 -7.55 1.57 11.84
C GLU A 209 -6.21 0.86 11.54
N LYS A 210 -6.23 -0.16 10.66
CA LYS A 210 -5.02 -0.92 10.28
C LYS A 210 -4.22 -0.22 9.17
N THR A 211 -4.84 0.57 8.30
CA THR A 211 -4.12 1.39 7.33
C THR A 211 -3.32 2.47 8.06
N ARG A 212 -2.00 2.43 7.92
CA ARG A 212 -1.07 3.43 8.47
C ARG A 212 -0.50 4.34 7.40
N ALA A 213 -0.32 3.85 6.17
CA ALA A 213 0.13 4.63 5.03
C ALA A 213 -0.74 4.34 3.80
N ILE A 214 -0.98 5.38 2.98
CA ILE A 214 -1.73 5.25 1.73
C ILE A 214 -0.80 5.59 0.57
N VAL A 215 -0.68 4.68 -0.39
CA VAL A 215 0.03 4.88 -1.65
C VAL A 215 -0.97 5.18 -2.76
N LEU A 216 -0.77 6.31 -3.43
CA LEU A 216 -1.64 6.81 -4.49
C LEU A 216 -0.89 6.89 -5.82
N TYR A 217 -1.41 6.23 -6.84
CA TYR A 217 -1.05 6.50 -8.22
C TYR A 217 -2.25 7.09 -8.96
N VAL A 218 -2.13 8.34 -9.40
CA VAL A 218 -3.22 9.07 -10.06
C VAL A 218 -2.73 9.68 -11.36
N GLU A 219 -3.56 9.57 -12.40
CA GLU A 219 -3.27 10.12 -13.72
C GLU A 219 -4.08 11.39 -13.98
N SER A 220 -5.29 11.47 -13.42
CA SER A 220 -6.16 12.64 -13.51
C SER A 220 -7.13 12.73 -12.33
N LEU A 221 -7.62 13.95 -12.07
CA LEU A 221 -8.64 14.21 -11.05
C LEU A 221 -9.89 14.79 -11.70
N THR A 222 -10.99 14.03 -11.68
CA THR A 222 -12.29 14.49 -12.20
C THR A 222 -12.89 15.61 -11.35
N ASN A 223 -12.75 15.52 -10.02
CA ASN A 223 -13.22 16.53 -9.07
C ASN A 223 -12.09 16.97 -8.13
N PRO A 224 -11.21 17.91 -8.55
CA PRO A 224 -10.08 18.37 -7.74
C PRO A 224 -10.50 19.00 -6.41
N LYS A 225 -11.67 19.65 -6.35
CA LYS A 225 -12.18 20.29 -5.12
C LYS A 225 -12.47 19.26 -4.03
N GLU A 226 -13.21 18.22 -4.39
CA GLU A 226 -13.52 17.11 -3.49
C GLU A 226 -12.25 16.34 -3.10
N PHE A 227 -11.38 16.06 -4.07
CA PHE A 227 -10.08 15.45 -3.77
C PHE A 227 -9.31 16.24 -2.72
N MET A 228 -9.20 17.56 -2.88
CA MET A 228 -8.49 18.39 -1.92
C MET A 228 -9.14 18.38 -0.53
N GLU A 229 -10.47 18.44 -0.47
CA GLU A 229 -11.19 18.40 0.80
C GLU A 229 -10.92 17.09 1.57
N ILE A 230 -10.97 15.95 0.87
CA ILE A 230 -10.83 14.65 1.50
C ILE A 230 -9.37 14.32 1.81
N ALA A 231 -8.47 14.58 0.87
CA ALA A 231 -7.04 14.40 1.06
C ALA A 231 -6.56 15.17 2.28
N SER A 232 -6.88 16.48 2.41
CA SER A 232 -6.47 17.28 3.57
C SER A 232 -6.97 16.72 4.91
N LYS A 233 -8.19 16.15 4.93
CA LYS A 233 -8.73 15.52 6.15
C LYS A 233 -7.95 14.26 6.52
N VAL A 234 -7.58 13.45 5.54
CA VAL A 234 -6.87 12.19 5.77
C VAL A 234 -5.38 12.43 6.08
N THR A 235 -4.71 13.32 5.36
CA THR A 235 -3.29 13.66 5.58
C THR A 235 -3.02 14.28 6.94
N SER A 236 -4.01 14.94 7.55
CA SER A 236 -3.92 15.42 8.93
C SER A 236 -3.78 14.31 9.97
N LYS A 237 -4.04 13.05 9.59
CA LYS A 237 -4.03 11.88 10.48
C LYS A 237 -3.07 10.78 10.02
N LYS A 238 -2.96 10.58 8.70
CA LYS A 238 -2.22 9.47 8.10
C LYS A 238 -1.46 9.94 6.86
N PRO A 239 -0.20 9.52 6.68
CA PRO A 239 0.57 9.86 5.49
C PRO A 239 -0.08 9.31 4.23
N ILE A 240 -0.16 10.17 3.21
CA ILE A 240 -0.49 9.79 1.85
C ILE A 240 0.74 10.12 1.00
N LEU A 241 1.26 9.11 0.31
CA LEU A 241 2.37 9.21 -0.61
C LEU A 241 1.84 9.01 -2.02
N ALA A 242 2.20 9.88 -2.95
CA ALA A 242 1.65 9.86 -4.29
C ALA A 242 2.70 9.99 -5.38
N MET A 243 2.42 9.34 -6.51
CA MET A 243 3.09 9.59 -7.78
C MET A 243 2.04 9.93 -8.84
N THR A 244 2.35 10.92 -9.67
CA THR A 244 1.51 11.31 -10.80
C THR A 244 2.09 10.80 -12.10
N ALA A 245 1.24 10.36 -13.01
CA ALA A 245 1.61 10.14 -14.41
C ALA A 245 1.87 11.48 -15.13
N GLY A 246 2.54 11.41 -16.28
CA GLY A 246 2.58 12.53 -17.23
C GLY A 246 3.28 13.80 -16.75
N ARG A 247 4.33 13.67 -15.92
CA ARG A 247 5.07 14.81 -15.34
C ARG A 247 5.78 15.71 -16.36
N THR A 248 6.14 15.14 -17.51
CA THR A 248 6.80 15.85 -18.61
C THR A 248 5.83 16.01 -19.77
N ASP A 249 6.06 16.98 -20.67
CA ASP A 249 5.17 17.20 -21.82
C ASP A 249 4.95 15.93 -22.65
N LYS A 250 6.02 15.17 -22.92
CA LYS A 250 5.96 13.89 -23.63
C LYS A 250 5.23 12.81 -22.83
N GLY A 251 5.43 12.75 -21.51
CA GLY A 251 4.71 11.82 -20.65
C GLY A 251 3.21 12.15 -20.58
N ALA A 252 2.87 13.45 -20.51
CA ALA A 252 1.50 13.93 -20.53
C ALA A 252 0.83 13.59 -21.86
N GLU A 253 1.54 13.73 -22.99
CA GLU A 253 1.06 13.33 -24.30
C GLU A 253 0.76 11.81 -24.38
N ALA A 254 1.70 10.98 -23.92
CA ALA A 254 1.50 9.53 -23.86
C ALA A 254 0.30 9.15 -22.96
N SER A 255 0.17 9.81 -21.81
CA SER A 255 -0.95 9.62 -20.89
C SER A 255 -2.30 10.03 -21.50
N ARG A 256 -2.36 11.15 -22.25
CA ARG A 256 -3.58 11.58 -22.96
C ARG A 256 -4.06 10.53 -23.96
N SER A 257 -3.13 9.98 -24.75
CA SER A 257 -3.44 8.91 -25.71
C SER A 257 -3.88 7.62 -25.02
N HIS A 258 -3.44 7.38 -23.77
CA HIS A 258 -3.78 6.20 -22.98
C HIS A 258 -5.14 6.31 -22.26
N ILE A 259 -5.56 7.51 -21.85
CA ILE A 259 -6.76 7.73 -21.02
C ILE A 259 -7.94 8.32 -21.83
N GLY A 260 -7.66 8.91 -23.00
CA GLY A 260 -8.68 9.55 -23.85
C GLY A 260 -9.24 10.88 -23.30
N GLY A 261 -8.54 11.53 -22.36
CA GLY A 261 -8.99 12.74 -21.67
C GLY A 261 -8.03 13.94 -21.78
N LEU A 262 -8.57 15.16 -21.64
CA LEU A 262 -7.79 16.41 -21.50
C LEU A 262 -7.26 16.53 -20.05
N ALA A 263 -5.94 16.58 -19.88
CA ALA A 263 -5.33 16.93 -18.59
C ALA A 263 -5.55 18.43 -18.28
N GLY A 264 -5.93 18.74 -17.04
CA GLY A 264 -6.20 20.10 -16.58
C GLY A 264 -4.95 20.99 -16.42
N SER A 265 -5.17 22.28 -16.20
CA SER A 265 -4.15 23.34 -16.18
C SER A 265 -3.34 23.48 -14.88
N ILE A 266 -3.68 22.74 -13.82
CA ILE A 266 -3.02 22.81 -12.51
C ILE A 266 -2.14 21.58 -12.33
N SER A 267 -0.85 21.79 -12.02
CA SER A 267 0.06 20.68 -11.70
C SER A 267 -0.44 19.89 -10.48
N MET A 268 -0.57 18.57 -10.62
CA MET A 268 -0.91 17.65 -9.52
C MET A 268 0.00 17.83 -8.30
N GLU A 269 1.27 18.20 -8.51
CA GLU A 269 2.22 18.43 -7.42
C GLU A 269 1.81 19.60 -6.53
N VAL A 270 1.27 20.67 -7.14
CA VAL A 270 0.78 21.84 -6.38
C VAL A 270 -0.44 21.44 -5.56
N VAL A 271 -1.32 20.60 -6.13
CA VAL A 271 -2.47 20.05 -5.41
C VAL A 271 -1.99 19.20 -4.23
N PHE A 272 -1.07 18.26 -4.46
CA PHE A 272 -0.50 17.38 -3.42
C PHE A 272 0.13 18.18 -2.29
N LYS A 273 0.99 19.16 -2.62
CA LYS A 273 1.62 20.03 -1.63
C LYS A 273 0.60 20.78 -0.79
N LYS A 274 -0.46 21.31 -1.41
CA LYS A 274 -1.51 22.07 -0.71
C LYS A 274 -2.28 21.24 0.31
N VAL A 275 -2.37 19.93 0.08
CA VAL A 275 -3.15 19.02 0.93
C VAL A 275 -2.28 18.11 1.79
N GLY A 276 -0.96 18.30 1.80
CA GLY A 276 -0.03 17.52 2.62
C GLY A 276 0.23 16.10 2.10
N ILE A 277 0.03 15.83 0.82
CA ILE A 277 0.46 14.59 0.17
C ILE A 277 1.95 14.69 -0.16
N LEU A 278 2.71 13.66 0.19
CA LEU A 278 4.13 13.54 -0.18
C LEU A 278 4.23 13.07 -1.62
N SER A 279 4.86 13.87 -2.48
CA SER A 279 4.96 13.60 -3.91
C SER A 279 6.30 12.95 -4.27
N PHE A 280 6.26 11.89 -5.07
CA PHE A 280 7.43 11.13 -5.50
C PHE A 280 7.55 11.09 -7.03
N ASN A 281 8.78 10.91 -7.51
CA ASN A 281 9.12 10.93 -8.93
C ASN A 281 9.56 9.57 -9.46
N ASN A 282 9.86 8.64 -8.56
CA ASN A 282 10.19 7.26 -8.87
C ASN A 282 9.43 6.33 -7.91
N LEU A 283 9.17 5.11 -8.36
CA LEU A 283 8.38 4.14 -7.60
C LEU A 283 9.16 3.53 -6.43
N GLU A 284 10.48 3.44 -6.54
CA GLU A 284 11.33 2.85 -5.51
C GLU A 284 11.30 3.67 -4.23
N ASP A 285 11.56 4.98 -4.31
CA ASP A 285 11.50 5.92 -3.19
C ASP A 285 10.08 6.01 -2.62
N LEU A 286 9.06 6.01 -3.50
CA LEU A 286 7.66 5.98 -3.07
C LEU A 286 7.38 4.76 -2.18
N CYS A 287 7.84 3.58 -2.60
CA CYS A 287 7.64 2.34 -1.86
C CYS A 287 8.48 2.32 -0.58
N ASN A 288 9.77 2.69 -0.64
CA ASN A 288 10.65 2.76 0.52
C ASN A 288 10.10 3.70 1.62
N ALA A 289 9.68 4.90 1.23
CA ALA A 289 9.05 5.85 2.15
C ALA A 289 7.74 5.29 2.73
N ALA A 290 6.92 4.61 1.90
CA ALA A 290 5.68 4.00 2.38
C ALA A 290 5.94 2.92 3.45
N VAL A 291 7.02 2.14 3.34
CA VAL A 291 7.44 1.19 4.39
C VAL A 291 7.77 1.93 5.69
N ALA A 292 8.60 2.98 5.63
CA ALA A 292 8.97 3.76 6.82
C ALA A 292 7.74 4.34 7.53
N PHE A 293 6.83 4.99 6.79
CA PHE A 293 5.60 5.55 7.34
C PHE A 293 4.58 4.51 7.84
N ALA A 294 4.59 3.30 7.28
CA ALA A 294 3.73 2.22 7.73
C ALA A 294 4.24 1.58 9.04
N TYR A 295 5.55 1.56 9.24
CA TYR A 295 6.20 0.81 10.30
C TYR A 295 6.55 1.66 11.52
N GLN A 296 6.79 2.96 11.33
CA GLN A 296 7.30 3.86 12.36
C GLN A 296 6.42 5.11 12.54
N PRO A 297 6.43 5.74 13.74
CA PRO A 297 5.69 6.97 13.98
C PRO A 297 6.32 8.16 13.23
N ILE A 298 5.53 9.23 13.02
CA ILE A 298 6.04 10.46 12.41
C ILE A 298 6.97 11.18 13.41
N PRO A 299 8.18 11.61 13.00
CA PRO A 299 9.08 12.34 13.89
C PRO A 299 8.50 13.71 14.27
N LYS A 300 8.84 14.20 15.47
CA LYS A 300 8.38 15.51 15.96
C LYS A 300 9.21 16.70 15.48
N GLY A 301 10.33 16.42 14.81
CA GLY A 301 11.29 17.39 14.32
C GLY A 301 12.32 16.72 13.42
N ASN A 302 13.38 17.45 13.11
CA ASN A 302 14.41 17.06 12.14
C ASN A 302 15.73 16.60 12.81
N LYS A 303 15.75 16.38 14.13
CA LYS A 303 16.97 16.01 14.85
C LYS A 303 17.15 14.50 14.94
N VAL A 304 18.27 14.00 14.43
CA VAL A 304 18.55 12.58 14.25
C VAL A 304 19.61 12.11 15.23
N GLY A 305 19.31 11.02 15.94
CA GLY A 305 20.29 10.26 16.70
C GLY A 305 20.84 9.16 15.82
N VAL A 306 22.16 9.11 15.62
CA VAL A 306 22.80 8.09 14.80
C VAL A 306 23.45 7.06 15.71
N ILE A 307 23.10 5.78 15.52
CA ILE A 307 23.77 4.64 16.14
C ILE A 307 24.49 3.86 15.03
N THR A 308 25.74 3.47 15.24
CA THR A 308 26.47 2.64 14.28
C THR A 308 27.39 1.64 14.96
N ASN A 309 27.56 0.44 14.37
CA ASN A 309 28.64 -0.48 14.73
C ASN A 309 29.80 -0.49 13.71
N THR A 310 29.74 0.38 12.70
CA THR A 310 30.84 0.63 11.74
C THR A 310 30.84 2.07 11.23
N GLY A 311 31.97 2.77 11.37
CA GLY A 311 32.03 4.21 11.11
C GLY A 311 31.79 4.62 9.65
N GLY A 312 32.33 3.89 8.66
CA GLY A 312 32.33 4.31 7.25
C GLY A 312 30.93 4.61 6.67
N PRO A 313 30.00 3.63 6.67
CA PRO A 313 28.62 3.84 6.19
C PRO A 313 27.85 4.90 6.97
N ALA A 314 28.17 5.14 8.25
CA ALA A 314 27.55 6.21 9.02
C ALA A 314 27.93 7.60 8.52
N VAL A 315 29.13 7.78 7.94
CA VAL A 315 29.53 9.05 7.32
C VAL A 315 28.67 9.35 6.09
N ILE A 316 28.45 8.36 5.22
CA ILE A 316 27.58 8.49 4.04
C ILE A 316 26.17 8.92 4.47
N ALA A 317 25.62 8.25 5.48
CA ALA A 317 24.31 8.59 6.01
C ALA A 317 24.27 10.00 6.59
N ILE A 318 25.30 10.43 7.32
CA ILE A 318 25.38 11.79 7.87
C ILE A 318 25.38 12.85 6.77
N ASP A 319 26.09 12.62 5.67
CA ASP A 319 26.09 13.51 4.51
C ASP A 319 24.69 13.61 3.89
N GLU A 320 23.99 12.48 3.72
CA GLU A 320 22.62 12.45 3.17
C GLU A 320 21.59 13.08 4.11
N LEU A 321 21.64 12.77 5.40
CA LEU A 321 20.77 13.37 6.41
C LEU A 321 20.94 14.91 6.41
N SER A 322 22.19 15.38 6.40
CA SER A 322 22.50 16.82 6.42
C SER A 322 22.10 17.51 5.12
N SER A 323 22.31 16.88 3.96
CA SER A 323 21.94 17.45 2.65
C SER A 323 20.43 17.62 2.49
N ASN A 324 19.65 16.78 3.18
CA ASN A 324 18.19 16.85 3.24
C ASN A 324 17.65 17.70 4.40
N GLY A 325 18.51 18.44 5.12
CA GLY A 325 18.11 19.41 6.15
C GLY A 325 17.80 18.79 7.52
N LEU A 326 18.22 17.55 7.76
CA LEU A 326 18.19 16.95 9.09
C LEU A 326 19.42 17.39 9.90
N GLU A 327 19.25 17.46 11.22
CA GLU A 327 20.29 17.90 12.16
C GLU A 327 20.81 16.72 12.98
N ILE A 328 22.10 16.68 13.26
CA ILE A 328 22.74 15.65 14.09
C ILE A 328 23.28 16.34 15.35
N PRO A 329 22.42 16.64 16.34
CA PRO A 329 22.83 17.44 17.50
C PRO A 329 23.70 16.63 18.46
N GLN A 330 24.50 17.34 19.25
CA GLN A 330 25.29 16.72 20.31
C GLN A 330 24.38 16.11 21.40
N LEU A 331 24.76 14.93 21.88
CA LEU A 331 24.11 14.31 23.05
C LEU A 331 24.34 15.13 24.32
N SER A 332 23.34 15.14 25.21
CA SER A 332 23.45 15.79 26.52
C SER A 332 24.56 15.18 27.37
N GLN A 333 25.06 15.93 28.36
CA GLN A 333 26.05 15.39 29.30
C GLN A 333 25.49 14.18 30.07
N SER A 334 24.21 14.22 30.45
CA SER A 334 23.52 13.09 31.08
C SER A 334 23.49 11.84 30.21
N ALA A 335 23.23 11.99 28.91
CA ALA A 335 23.27 10.87 27.97
C ALA A 335 24.69 10.29 27.87
N LYS A 336 25.70 11.16 27.72
CA LYS A 336 27.10 10.76 27.68
C LYS A 336 27.54 10.03 28.95
N ASP A 337 27.11 10.46 30.13
CA ASP A 337 27.50 9.82 31.39
C ASP A 337 26.91 8.41 31.55
N ILE A 338 25.68 8.18 31.08
CA ILE A 338 25.10 6.83 31.00
C ILE A 338 25.92 5.97 30.02
N LEU A 339 26.20 6.51 28.83
CA LEU A 339 26.95 5.80 27.79
C LEU A 339 28.37 5.44 28.24
N LYS A 340 29.08 6.30 28.98
CA LYS A 340 30.40 5.98 29.55
C LYS A 340 30.41 4.72 30.42
N THR A 341 29.31 4.46 31.14
CA THR A 341 29.22 3.32 32.05
C THR A 341 28.72 2.04 31.39
N THR A 342 28.09 2.16 30.22
CA THR A 342 27.40 1.04 29.56
C THR A 342 28.04 0.62 28.25
N MET A 343 28.85 1.49 27.63
CA MET A 343 29.56 1.21 26.38
C MET A 343 30.94 0.62 26.62
N LEU A 344 31.46 -0.05 25.60
CA LEU A 344 32.86 -0.47 25.54
C LEU A 344 33.78 0.75 25.56
N GLU A 345 34.98 0.60 26.13
CA GLU A 345 35.96 1.69 26.27
C GLU A 345 36.33 2.33 24.92
N GLN A 346 36.32 1.54 23.84
CA GLN A 346 36.65 1.97 22.48
C GLN A 346 35.50 2.69 21.76
N ALA A 347 34.30 2.72 22.34
CA ALA A 347 33.13 3.33 21.71
C ALA A 347 33.21 4.87 21.69
N SER A 348 32.72 5.47 20.61
CA SER A 348 32.52 6.92 20.53
C SER A 348 31.13 7.26 21.04
N ILE A 349 31.06 7.85 22.23
CA ILE A 349 29.80 8.22 22.89
C ILE A 349 29.23 9.60 22.45
N ASN A 350 29.54 10.02 21.23
CA ASN A 350 29.01 11.26 20.64
C ASN A 350 27.76 10.96 19.78
N ASN A 351 27.30 11.93 18.99
CA ASN A 351 26.35 11.70 17.90
C ASN A 351 27.12 11.98 16.60
N PRO A 352 27.46 10.97 15.78
CA PRO A 352 27.04 9.56 15.86
C PRO A 352 27.62 8.80 17.06
N LEU A 353 26.80 7.89 17.62
CA LEU A 353 27.17 6.92 18.63
C LEU A 353 27.74 5.69 17.94
N ASP A 354 29.06 5.56 17.93
CA ASP A 354 29.75 4.38 17.41
C ASP A 354 29.94 3.37 18.54
N VAL A 355 29.11 2.33 18.55
CA VAL A 355 29.13 1.27 19.57
C VAL A 355 30.25 0.26 19.35
N VAL A 356 31.01 0.36 18.26
CA VAL A 356 32.03 -0.57 17.74
C VAL A 356 31.49 -1.92 17.26
N ALA A 357 32.29 -2.62 16.43
CA ALA A 357 31.87 -3.84 15.75
C ALA A 357 31.52 -5.01 16.70
N THR A 358 32.10 -5.04 17.92
CA THR A 358 31.91 -6.09 18.92
C THR A 358 30.76 -5.83 19.89
N ALA A 359 29.99 -4.75 19.69
CA ALA A 359 28.83 -4.42 20.52
C ALA A 359 27.77 -5.53 20.51
N CYS A 360 27.54 -6.15 21.67
CA CYS A 360 26.44 -7.09 21.87
C CYS A 360 25.11 -6.38 22.20
N ALA A 361 24.04 -7.17 22.38
CA ALA A 361 22.69 -6.70 22.64
C ALA A 361 22.58 -5.70 23.81
N SER A 362 23.30 -5.89 24.91
CA SER A 362 23.24 -4.94 26.05
C SER A 362 23.72 -3.53 25.69
N HIS A 363 24.68 -3.41 24.78
CA HIS A 363 25.15 -2.11 24.28
C HIS A 363 24.09 -1.48 23.38
N PHE A 364 23.51 -2.22 22.43
CA PHE A 364 22.43 -1.70 21.58
C PHE A 364 21.20 -1.30 22.42
N LYS A 365 20.84 -2.08 23.43
CA LYS A 365 19.79 -1.75 24.39
C LYS A 365 20.04 -0.39 25.05
N SER A 366 21.22 -0.19 25.62
CA SER A 366 21.60 1.08 26.26
C SER A 366 21.58 2.24 25.25
N ALA A 367 22.11 2.02 24.04
CA ALA A 367 22.10 3.02 22.97
C ALA A 367 20.68 3.45 22.61
N PHE A 368 19.75 2.51 22.39
CA PHE A 368 18.35 2.82 22.13
C PHE A 368 17.68 3.50 23.31
N GLU A 369 17.89 3.03 24.54
CA GLU A 369 17.31 3.66 25.74
C GLU A 369 17.76 5.12 25.89
N VAL A 370 19.04 5.42 25.66
CA VAL A 370 19.55 6.79 25.69
C VAL A 370 18.95 7.63 24.56
N MET A 371 19.01 7.15 23.31
CA MET A 371 18.51 7.91 22.14
C MET A 371 17.01 8.15 22.19
N LEU A 372 16.21 7.18 22.67
CA LEU A 372 14.77 7.32 22.82
C LEU A 372 14.40 8.34 23.92
N ASN A 373 15.22 8.48 24.96
CA ASN A 373 14.96 9.43 26.07
C ASN A 373 15.61 10.81 25.88
N GLU A 374 16.57 10.95 24.95
CA GLU A 374 17.23 12.23 24.68
C GLU A 374 16.24 13.25 24.08
N LYS A 375 16.04 14.40 24.75
CA LYS A 375 15.02 15.38 24.34
C LYS A 375 15.38 16.11 23.06
N ASN A 376 16.67 16.20 22.74
CA ASN A 376 17.16 16.81 21.52
C ASN A 376 17.18 15.87 20.31
N ILE A 377 16.59 14.68 20.40
CA ILE A 377 16.52 13.71 19.29
C ILE A 377 15.05 13.44 18.98
N ASP A 378 14.68 13.51 17.70
CA ASP A 378 13.31 13.30 17.21
C ASP A 378 13.16 11.96 16.46
N SER A 379 14.24 11.45 15.89
CA SER A 379 14.31 10.17 15.17
C SER A 379 15.65 9.47 15.40
N ILE A 380 15.70 8.17 15.12
CA ILE A 380 16.91 7.36 15.26
C ILE A 380 17.23 6.73 13.91
N TYR A 381 18.42 7.00 13.39
CA TYR A 381 19.01 6.27 12.28
C TYR A 381 20.01 5.26 12.85
N VAL A 382 19.95 4.03 12.37
CA VAL A 382 20.88 2.98 12.78
C VAL A 382 21.59 2.40 11.56
N ASN A 383 22.91 2.41 11.60
CA ASN A 383 23.71 1.64 10.68
C ASN A 383 24.13 0.33 11.34
N PHE A 384 23.60 -0.79 10.84
CA PHE A 384 23.82 -2.11 11.41
C PHE A 384 24.37 -3.08 10.37
N VAL A 385 25.65 -3.40 10.51
CA VAL A 385 26.26 -4.57 9.88
C VAL A 385 26.01 -5.78 10.76
N THR A 386 25.77 -6.96 10.17
CA THR A 386 25.73 -8.24 10.90
C THR A 386 27.12 -8.88 11.01
N PRO A 387 27.88 -8.68 12.11
CA PRO A 387 29.18 -9.31 12.27
C PRO A 387 29.06 -10.81 12.60
N PRO A 388 29.94 -11.67 12.10
CA PRO A 388 29.91 -13.13 12.36
C PRO A 388 30.34 -13.53 13.77
N PHE A 389 30.71 -12.57 14.62
CA PHE A 389 31.24 -12.78 15.97
C PHE A 389 30.37 -12.13 17.07
N VAL A 390 29.16 -11.68 16.74
CA VAL A 390 28.14 -11.20 17.70
C VAL A 390 26.84 -11.95 17.46
N ASP A 391 26.10 -12.23 18.54
CA ASP A 391 24.72 -12.69 18.47
C ASP A 391 23.81 -11.57 17.92
N CYS A 392 23.66 -11.56 16.59
CA CYS A 392 22.85 -10.58 15.88
C CYS A 392 21.35 -10.75 16.11
N GLU A 393 20.89 -11.96 16.47
CA GLU A 393 19.47 -12.18 16.78
C GLU A 393 19.09 -11.46 18.08
N SER A 394 19.94 -11.57 19.11
CA SER A 394 19.75 -10.81 20.35
C SER A 394 19.80 -9.30 20.12
N VAL A 395 20.70 -8.80 19.25
CA VAL A 395 20.71 -7.38 18.88
C VAL A 395 19.41 -6.98 18.17
N ALA A 396 18.94 -7.76 17.20
CA ALA A 396 17.68 -7.47 16.48
C ALA A 396 16.46 -7.46 17.43
N ARG A 397 16.46 -8.25 18.50
CA ARG A 397 15.41 -8.20 19.53
C ARG A 397 15.40 -6.85 20.24
N GLU A 398 16.55 -6.25 20.52
CA GLU A 398 16.62 -4.91 21.12
C GLU A 398 16.10 -3.81 20.19
N PHE A 399 16.32 -3.92 18.88
CA PHE A 399 15.67 -3.04 17.90
C PHE A 399 14.14 -3.18 17.98
N ALA A 400 13.63 -4.41 17.99
CA ALA A 400 12.19 -4.66 18.05
C ALA A 400 11.59 -4.13 19.37
N GLU A 401 12.25 -4.31 20.51
CA GLU A 401 11.83 -3.74 21.79
C GLU A 401 11.86 -2.21 21.79
N ALA A 402 12.87 -1.59 21.17
CA ALA A 402 12.94 -0.15 21.00
C ALA A 402 11.79 0.40 20.13
N SER A 403 11.51 -0.25 19.00
CA SER A 403 10.41 0.11 18.09
C SER A 403 9.04 -0.04 18.74
N LYS A 404 8.81 -1.11 19.51
CA LYS A 404 7.56 -1.32 20.26
C LYS A 404 7.20 -0.19 21.22
N LYS A 405 8.21 0.52 21.76
CA LYS A 405 7.96 1.70 22.61
C LYS A 405 7.28 2.84 21.85
N ASN A 406 7.43 2.87 20.52
CA ASN A 406 6.74 3.78 19.60
C ASN A 406 6.88 5.27 19.98
N LEU A 407 8.05 5.66 20.53
CA LEU A 407 8.32 7.01 21.01
C LEU A 407 8.90 7.91 19.91
N LYS A 408 9.79 7.35 19.09
CA LYS A 408 10.50 8.02 17.99
C LYS A 408 10.69 7.00 16.85
N PRO A 409 10.64 7.42 15.58
CA PRO A 409 10.91 6.52 14.47
C PRO A 409 12.35 6.01 14.50
N ILE A 410 12.51 4.74 14.16
CA ILE A 410 13.78 4.06 13.98
C ILE A 410 13.87 3.59 12.53
N VAL A 411 14.90 4.03 11.80
CA VAL A 411 15.23 3.55 10.46
C VAL A 411 16.60 2.89 10.48
N CYS A 412 16.74 1.78 9.75
CA CYS A 412 17.97 1.00 9.72
C CYS A 412 18.54 0.91 8.31
N ASN A 413 19.78 1.35 8.12
CA ASN A 413 20.61 0.78 7.06
C ASN A 413 21.12 -0.58 7.54
N TYR A 414 20.71 -1.65 6.85
CA TYR A 414 20.90 -3.03 7.26
C TYR A 414 21.82 -3.77 6.29
N MET A 415 23.11 -3.74 6.61
CA MET A 415 24.16 -4.31 5.78
C MET A 415 24.38 -5.78 6.14
N THR A 416 23.73 -6.68 5.41
CA THR A 416 23.74 -8.11 5.74
C THR A 416 23.71 -9.03 4.51
N ASP A 417 24.07 -10.29 4.74
CA ASP A 417 23.62 -11.40 3.90
C ASP A 417 22.28 -11.92 4.45
N LYS A 418 21.17 -11.49 3.83
CA LYS A 418 19.79 -11.82 4.25
C LYS A 418 19.51 -13.34 4.26
N LYS A 419 20.27 -14.16 3.50
CA LYS A 419 20.13 -15.62 3.52
C LYS A 419 20.83 -16.23 4.73
N LYS A 420 22.05 -15.77 5.02
CA LYS A 420 22.82 -16.22 6.19
C LYS A 420 22.17 -15.77 7.50
N TRP A 421 21.64 -14.55 7.53
CA TRP A 421 21.04 -13.92 8.72
C TRP A 421 19.52 -13.82 8.60
N TYR A 422 18.90 -14.93 8.16
CA TYR A 422 17.46 -14.98 7.95
C TYR A 422 16.67 -14.66 9.22
N GLU A 423 17.02 -15.27 10.36
CA GLU A 423 16.28 -15.07 11.61
C GLU A 423 16.45 -13.65 12.16
N THR A 424 17.65 -13.07 12.11
CA THR A 424 17.90 -11.65 12.41
C THR A 424 16.98 -10.74 11.59
N SER A 425 16.92 -10.98 10.28
CA SER A 425 16.09 -10.21 9.35
C SER A 425 14.59 -10.37 9.65
N ASN A 426 14.17 -11.59 10.03
CA ASN A 426 12.80 -11.91 10.43
C ASN A 426 12.39 -11.20 11.73
N ILE A 427 13.30 -11.13 12.71
CA ILE A 427 13.07 -10.41 13.98
C ILE A 427 12.90 -8.92 13.71
N LEU A 428 13.78 -8.30 12.92
CA LEU A 428 13.68 -6.87 12.55
C LEU A 428 12.36 -6.56 11.84
N LYS A 429 11.98 -7.40 10.87
CA LYS A 429 10.72 -7.27 10.14
C LYS A 429 9.49 -7.38 11.04
N LYS A 430 9.46 -8.37 11.94
CA LYS A 430 8.37 -8.53 12.93
C LYS A 430 8.36 -7.42 13.98
N GLY A 431 9.50 -6.80 14.24
CA GLY A 431 9.65 -5.59 15.05
C GLY A 431 9.25 -4.30 14.32
N PHE A 432 8.79 -4.40 13.07
CA PHE A 432 8.46 -3.27 12.20
C PHE A 432 9.62 -2.28 12.08
N ILE A 433 10.84 -2.77 11.92
CA ILE A 433 11.99 -1.93 11.59
C ILE A 433 12.08 -1.82 10.07
N PRO A 434 11.96 -0.61 9.48
CA PRO A 434 12.28 -0.40 8.09
C PRO A 434 13.80 -0.56 7.91
N CYS A 435 14.19 -1.56 7.11
CA CYS A 435 15.57 -1.92 6.82
C CYS A 435 15.85 -1.71 5.33
N PHE A 436 16.83 -0.87 5.02
CA PHE A 436 17.26 -0.57 3.66
C PHE A 436 18.70 -1.01 3.45
N ASP A 437 19.07 -1.29 2.20
CA ASP A 437 20.37 -1.89 1.87
C ASP A 437 21.50 -0.85 1.76
N PHE A 438 21.15 0.43 1.55
CA PHE A 438 22.08 1.54 1.35
C PHE A 438 21.79 2.68 2.33
N ALA A 439 22.84 3.41 2.71
CA ALA A 439 22.74 4.54 3.63
C ALA A 439 21.97 5.72 3.05
N GLU A 440 22.01 5.89 1.74
CA GLU A 440 21.35 6.96 1.00
C GLU A 440 19.83 6.74 0.91
N THR A 441 19.40 5.47 0.94
CA THR A 441 17.98 5.09 0.92
C THR A 441 17.35 5.13 2.31
N ALA A 442 18.13 4.80 3.35
CA ALA A 442 17.72 4.76 4.75
C ALA A 442 17.68 6.16 5.37
#